data_AF-A0A2A7U8Y3-F1
#
_entry.id   AF-A0A2A7U8Y3-F1
#
_cell.length_a   1.000
_cell.length_b   1.000
_cell.length_c   1.000
_cell.angle_alpha   90.00
_cell.angle_beta   90.00
_cell.angle_gamma   90.00
#
_symmetry.space_group_name_H-M   'P 1'
#
loop_
_entity.id
_entity.type
_entity.pdbx_description
1 polymer ?
#
loop_
_entity_poly.entity_id
_entity_poly.type
_entity_poly.pdbx_seq_one_letter_code
_entity_poly.pdbx_strand_id
1 'polypeptide(L)'
;MTAAPATTATPTAVTDRWLLYSTCDEDSRSELRALTVGEGDDVLAVTGSGCRALSLVVHNPRSVTSVDSSAGQTYLLELKLAAIRHFSYDTLLEFLGVDPSRDRWRLFEELTPALSPGAVAYFTRYHKAIRGGVLLAGRHERLYVRLVAPMMRTLYGSAMKELFAAADLEAQRRVYREKIDGVLWRTLIRRGFTERTLKTVLNDDSYNVVTDVRSCGDYVLERLEHTLTEHLVRDNDWVSFMLHGRYPDRNVLPHYLLRDSVEAIRSAETKVEPVRADLMAHLRALPDGSIDKFSLSDVTSCIDRAQFATMMTEVVRVARPGARICYRNFLSRHRPDPSFAAVLRRDDALCEQLYHDDYAFVYQFEIFTVGAPGAVA
;
A
#
# COMPACT_ATOMS: atom_id res chain seq x y z
N MET A 1 53.62 6.01 18.21
CA MET A 1 52.52 5.24 17.59
C MET A 1 51.38 5.16 18.60
N THR A 2 50.49 6.14 18.55
CA THR A 2 49.31 6.23 19.42
C THR A 2 48.09 6.03 18.54
N ALA A 3 47.37 4.93 18.77
CA ALA A 3 46.16 4.57 18.05
C ALA A 3 45.05 5.58 18.35
N ALA A 4 44.43 6.12 17.31
CA ALA A 4 43.25 6.96 17.42
C ALA A 4 42.05 6.10 17.87
N PRO A 5 41.19 6.59 18.78
CA PRO A 5 40.04 5.84 19.25
C PRO A 5 38.99 5.74 18.14
N ALA A 6 38.47 4.52 17.93
CA ALA A 6 37.35 4.25 17.05
C ALA A 6 36.14 5.08 17.48
N THR A 7 35.69 5.95 16.58
CA THR A 7 34.48 6.75 16.79
C THR A 7 33.28 5.81 16.57
N THR A 8 32.74 5.27 17.66
CA THR A 8 31.42 4.65 17.64
C THR A 8 30.40 5.73 17.34
N ALA A 9 29.88 5.72 16.12
CA ALA A 9 28.75 6.57 15.74
C ALA A 9 27.56 6.17 16.62
N THR A 10 27.23 7.00 17.60
CA THR A 10 25.97 6.91 18.34
C THR A 10 24.84 6.98 17.32
N PRO A 11 23.88 6.03 17.30
CA PRO A 11 22.72 6.16 16.44
C PRO A 11 22.02 7.45 16.82
N THR A 12 21.97 8.38 15.88
CA THR A 12 21.17 9.60 16.00
C THR A 12 19.75 9.13 16.28
N ALA A 13 19.22 9.51 17.44
CA ALA A 13 17.83 9.24 17.80
C ALA A 13 16.92 10.05 16.86
N VAL A 14 16.71 9.55 15.64
CA VAL A 14 15.54 9.91 14.85
C VAL A 14 14.37 9.50 15.74
N THR A 15 13.67 10.49 16.27
CA THR A 15 12.43 10.22 17.00
C THR A 15 11.45 9.69 15.96
N ASP A 16 11.36 8.37 15.82
CA ASP A 16 10.52 7.74 14.82
C ASP A 16 9.09 8.29 14.95
N ARG A 17 8.66 9.06 13.94
CA ARG A 17 7.33 9.68 13.88
C ARG A 17 6.27 8.58 13.87
N TRP A 18 5.05 8.92 14.27
CA TRP A 18 3.92 7.99 14.15
C TRP A 18 3.68 7.61 12.68
N LEU A 19 3.13 6.41 12.47
CA LEU A 19 2.82 5.82 11.17
C LEU A 19 2.21 6.82 10.19
N LEU A 20 2.74 6.85 8.96
CA LEU A 20 2.13 7.63 7.88
C LEU A 20 0.82 6.96 7.43
N TYR A 21 0.90 5.67 7.10
CA TYR A 21 -0.22 4.81 6.69
C TYR A 21 -0.29 3.60 7.62
N SER A 22 -1.49 3.10 7.88
CA SER A 22 -1.74 1.92 8.72
C SER A 22 -2.64 0.86 8.07
N THR A 23 -3.32 1.21 6.99
CA THR A 23 -4.03 0.27 6.11
C THR A 23 -3.58 0.43 4.65
N CYS A 24 -4.12 -0.39 3.76
CA CYS A 24 -3.82 -0.32 2.34
C CYS A 24 -4.63 0.79 1.68
N ASP A 25 -3.95 1.72 1.03
CA ASP A 25 -4.49 2.70 0.07
C ASP A 25 -4.23 2.27 -1.39
N GLU A 26 -3.93 0.98 -1.57
CA GLU A 26 -3.59 0.31 -2.82
C GLU A 26 -4.36 -1.02 -2.90
N ASP A 27 -4.86 -1.42 -4.08
CA ASP A 27 -5.56 -2.70 -4.22
C ASP A 27 -4.57 -3.85 -4.42
N SER A 28 -4.39 -4.69 -3.39
CA SER A 28 -3.48 -5.84 -3.46
C SER A 28 -3.88 -6.88 -4.50
N ARG A 29 -5.15 -6.90 -4.96
CA ARG A 29 -5.62 -7.82 -6.01
C ARG A 29 -4.94 -7.51 -7.35
N SER A 30 -4.74 -6.23 -7.65
CA SER A 30 -3.98 -5.76 -8.81
C SER A 30 -2.56 -6.32 -8.79
N GLU A 31 -1.89 -6.32 -7.63
CA GLU A 31 -0.50 -6.78 -7.53
C GLU A 31 -0.37 -8.28 -7.63
N LEU A 32 -1.32 -9.03 -7.08
CA LEU A 32 -1.35 -10.49 -7.22
C LEU A 32 -1.49 -10.88 -8.71
N ARG A 33 -2.35 -10.17 -9.45
CA ARG A 33 -2.48 -10.34 -10.91
C ARG A 33 -1.23 -9.92 -11.67
N ALA A 34 -0.61 -8.81 -11.27
CA ALA A 34 0.57 -8.27 -11.93
C ALA A 34 1.81 -9.17 -11.74
N LEU A 35 2.03 -9.69 -10.53
CA LEU A 35 3.25 -10.43 -10.22
C LEU A 35 3.12 -11.93 -10.47
N THR A 36 1.90 -12.48 -10.43
CA THR A 36 1.63 -13.92 -10.55
C THR A 36 2.60 -14.70 -9.67
N VAL A 37 2.60 -14.37 -8.37
CA VAL A 37 3.47 -14.99 -7.37
C VAL A 37 3.12 -16.46 -7.22
N GLY A 38 4.13 -17.33 -7.17
CA GLY A 38 3.98 -18.75 -6.93
C GLY A 38 5.00 -19.29 -5.93
N GLU A 39 4.87 -20.58 -5.65
CA GLU A 39 5.81 -21.30 -4.78
C GLU A 39 7.23 -21.24 -5.36
N GLY A 40 8.21 -20.97 -4.50
CA GLY A 40 9.62 -20.88 -4.89
C GLY A 40 10.10 -19.49 -5.29
N ASP A 41 9.21 -18.52 -5.51
CA ASP A 41 9.59 -17.14 -5.83
C ASP A 41 10.24 -16.43 -4.63
N ASP A 42 11.27 -15.62 -4.89
CA ASP A 42 11.72 -14.57 -3.96
C ASP A 42 11.09 -13.22 -4.35
N VAL A 43 10.35 -12.64 -3.42
CA VAL A 43 9.63 -11.38 -3.63
C VAL A 43 10.33 -10.25 -2.89
N LEU A 44 10.64 -9.16 -3.61
CA LEU A 44 11.02 -7.88 -3.02
C LEU A 44 9.82 -6.93 -3.05
N ALA A 45 9.40 -6.43 -1.88
CA ALA A 45 8.29 -5.52 -1.75
C ALA A 45 8.67 -4.24 -1.01
N VAL A 46 8.15 -3.10 -1.44
CA VAL A 46 8.11 -1.89 -0.60
C VAL A 46 7.04 -2.10 0.48
N THR A 47 7.41 -1.86 1.74
CA THR A 47 6.56 -2.20 2.89
C THR A 47 5.27 -1.39 2.93
N GLY A 48 5.36 -0.06 2.92
CA GLY A 48 4.18 0.79 3.12
C GLY A 48 3.50 0.47 4.45
N SER A 49 2.22 0.10 4.45
CA SER A 49 1.51 -0.36 5.66
C SER A 49 1.64 -1.87 5.93
N GLY A 50 2.42 -2.59 5.12
CA GLY A 50 2.61 -4.05 5.19
C GLY A 50 1.47 -4.88 4.56
N CYS A 51 0.35 -4.27 4.21
CA CYS A 51 -0.86 -4.96 3.71
C CYS A 51 -0.60 -5.71 2.39
N ARG A 52 0.12 -5.09 1.46
CA ARG A 52 0.45 -5.71 0.18
C ARG A 52 1.46 -6.84 0.35
N ALA A 53 2.53 -6.61 1.11
CA ALA A 53 3.51 -7.66 1.42
C ALA A 53 2.81 -8.90 2.01
N LEU A 54 1.88 -8.72 2.95
CA LEU A 54 1.08 -9.82 3.51
C LEU A 54 0.15 -10.47 2.48
N SER A 55 -0.45 -9.71 1.56
CA SER A 55 -1.27 -10.27 0.49
C SER A 55 -0.47 -11.18 -0.43
N LEU A 56 0.80 -10.84 -0.72
CA LEU A 56 1.69 -11.67 -1.56
C LEU A 56 2.04 -13.02 -0.90
N VAL A 57 1.99 -13.11 0.44
CA VAL A 57 2.24 -14.35 1.20
C VAL A 57 1.15 -15.41 0.96
N VAL A 58 -0.06 -15.01 0.54
CA VAL A 58 -1.19 -15.94 0.29
C VAL A 58 -0.83 -17.04 -0.72
N HIS A 59 0.07 -16.77 -1.67
CA HIS A 59 0.53 -17.74 -2.67
C HIS A 59 1.78 -18.54 -2.23
N ASN A 60 2.14 -18.48 -0.95
CA ASN A 60 3.25 -19.21 -0.35
C ASN A 60 4.59 -19.11 -1.12
N PRO A 61 5.05 -17.91 -1.52
CA PRO A 61 6.38 -17.76 -2.11
C PRO A 61 7.46 -18.23 -1.14
N ARG A 62 8.67 -18.51 -1.64
CA ARG A 62 9.79 -18.90 -0.78
C ARG A 62 10.11 -17.78 0.22
N SER A 63 10.15 -16.55 -0.25
CA SER A 63 10.44 -15.39 0.61
C SER A 63 9.70 -14.13 0.18
N VAL A 64 9.41 -13.27 1.16
CA VAL A 64 8.97 -11.89 0.95
C VAL A 64 9.86 -10.98 1.78
N THR A 65 10.79 -10.31 1.13
CA THR A 65 11.63 -9.26 1.72
C THR A 65 10.90 -7.93 1.56
N SER A 66 10.51 -7.33 2.69
CA SER A 66 9.73 -6.09 2.71
C SER A 66 10.59 -4.92 3.21
N VAL A 67 10.90 -3.96 2.35
CA VAL A 67 11.87 -2.89 2.64
C VAL A 67 11.16 -1.56 2.90
N ASP A 68 11.57 -0.86 3.96
CA ASP A 68 11.13 0.51 4.26
C ASP A 68 12.23 1.29 4.98
N SER A 69 12.31 2.60 4.75
CA SER A 69 13.21 3.47 5.53
C SER A 69 12.65 3.80 6.92
N SER A 70 11.31 3.71 7.08
CA SER A 70 10.59 3.97 8.31
C SER A 70 10.59 2.74 9.22
N ALA A 71 11.12 2.92 10.43
CA ALA A 71 11.05 1.92 11.48
C ALA A 71 9.59 1.58 11.83
N GLY A 72 8.73 2.60 11.94
CA GLY A 72 7.33 2.41 12.30
C GLY A 72 6.59 1.53 11.31
N GLN A 73 6.81 1.71 10.01
CA GLN A 73 6.19 0.88 8.97
C GLN A 73 6.71 -0.55 8.99
N THR A 74 8.01 -0.72 9.21
CA THR A 74 8.63 -2.05 9.39
C THR A 74 8.03 -2.77 10.61
N TYR A 75 7.90 -2.08 11.74
CA TYR A 75 7.29 -2.62 12.97
C TYR A 75 5.80 -2.91 12.79
N LEU A 76 5.07 -2.15 11.98
CA LEU A 76 3.66 -2.41 11.69
C LEU A 76 3.47 -3.73 10.93
N LEU A 77 4.33 -4.01 9.94
CA LEU A 77 4.31 -5.30 9.25
C LEU A 77 4.57 -6.45 10.23
N GLU A 78 5.59 -6.29 11.09
CA GLU A 78 5.91 -7.26 12.13
C GLU A 78 4.72 -7.53 13.06
N LEU A 79 4.06 -6.46 13.55
CA LEU A 79 2.88 -6.54 14.40
C LEU A 79 1.72 -7.29 13.75
N LYS A 80 1.42 -6.96 12.48
CA LYS A 80 0.33 -7.59 11.73
C LYS A 80 0.61 -9.07 11.48
N LEU A 81 1.84 -9.42 11.11
CA LEU A 81 2.24 -10.81 10.88
C LEU A 81 2.15 -11.63 12.17
N ALA A 82 2.66 -11.09 13.29
CA ALA A 82 2.55 -11.74 14.60
C ALA A 82 1.09 -11.94 15.00
N ALA A 83 0.24 -10.94 14.82
CA ALA A 83 -1.19 -11.02 15.11
C ALA A 83 -1.91 -12.09 14.26
N ILE A 84 -1.65 -12.14 12.95
CA ILE A 84 -2.23 -13.15 12.03
C ILE A 84 -1.85 -14.57 12.46
N ARG A 85 -0.58 -14.76 12.85
CA ARG A 85 -0.06 -16.07 13.27
C ARG A 85 -0.54 -16.50 14.65
N HIS A 86 -0.74 -15.56 15.57
CA HIS A 86 -1.07 -15.87 16.96
C HIS A 86 -2.57 -15.96 17.22
N PHE A 87 -3.38 -15.07 16.63
CA PHE A 87 -4.79 -14.93 16.98
C PHE A 87 -5.72 -15.71 16.06
N SER A 88 -6.89 -16.09 16.61
CA SER A 88 -8.06 -16.47 15.82
C SER A 88 -8.48 -15.31 14.91
N TYR A 89 -9.25 -15.60 13.85
CA TYR A 89 -9.72 -14.55 12.93
C TYR A 89 -10.53 -13.45 13.65
N ASP A 90 -11.42 -13.82 14.57
CA ASP A 90 -12.23 -12.84 15.31
C ASP A 90 -11.36 -11.98 16.24
N THR A 91 -10.43 -12.61 16.98
CA THR A 91 -9.50 -11.88 17.86
C THR A 91 -8.55 -10.96 17.08
N LEU A 92 -8.14 -11.35 15.87
CA LEU A 92 -7.36 -10.52 14.96
C LEU A 92 -8.13 -9.25 14.57
N LEU A 93 -9.40 -9.39 14.16
CA LEU A 93 -10.23 -8.25 13.76
C LEU A 93 -10.54 -7.32 14.95
N GLU A 94 -10.75 -7.88 16.14
CA GLU A 94 -10.85 -7.11 17.37
C GLU A 94 -9.57 -6.31 17.64
N PHE A 95 -8.41 -6.98 17.63
CA PHE A 95 -7.10 -6.38 17.90
C PHE A 95 -6.80 -5.22 16.94
N LEU A 96 -6.97 -5.44 15.64
CA LEU A 96 -6.67 -4.45 14.61
C LEU A 96 -7.64 -3.26 14.62
N GLY A 97 -8.84 -3.41 15.18
CA GLY A 97 -9.83 -2.34 15.26
C GLY A 97 -10.92 -2.38 14.21
N VAL A 98 -11.10 -3.52 13.54
CA VAL A 98 -12.27 -3.77 12.67
C VAL A 98 -13.51 -3.97 13.53
N ASP A 99 -13.40 -4.85 14.53
CA ASP A 99 -14.47 -5.14 15.48
C ASP A 99 -14.23 -4.49 16.84
N PRO A 100 -15.26 -4.21 17.65
CA PRO A 100 -15.10 -3.75 19.02
C PRO A 100 -14.31 -4.74 19.86
N SER A 101 -13.47 -4.24 20.78
CA SER A 101 -12.68 -5.08 21.68
C SER A 101 -12.77 -4.56 23.11
N ARG A 102 -12.70 -5.47 24.08
CA ARG A 102 -12.71 -5.14 25.51
C ARG A 102 -11.37 -4.60 25.98
N ASP A 103 -10.26 -5.19 25.52
CA ASP A 103 -8.90 -4.79 25.93
C ASP A 103 -7.83 -5.15 24.89
N ARG A 104 -7.63 -4.28 23.90
CA ARG A 104 -6.57 -4.44 22.87
C ARG A 104 -5.17 -4.38 23.43
N TRP A 105 -4.98 -3.75 24.58
CA TRP A 105 -3.63 -3.62 25.15
C TRP A 105 -3.15 -4.95 25.70
N ARG A 106 -4.04 -5.69 26.39
CA ARG A 106 -3.76 -7.07 26.78
C ARG A 106 -3.40 -7.94 25.56
N LEU A 107 -4.17 -7.82 24.47
CA LEU A 107 -3.85 -8.55 23.22
C LEU A 107 -2.46 -8.16 22.68
N PHE A 108 -2.08 -6.88 22.74
CA PHE A 108 -0.73 -6.46 22.38
C PHE A 108 0.34 -7.09 23.29
N GLU A 109 0.11 -7.14 24.61
CA GLU A 109 1.02 -7.78 25.57
C GLU A 109 1.25 -9.26 25.24
N GLU A 110 0.21 -9.98 24.81
CA GLU A 110 0.28 -11.39 24.35
C GLU A 110 1.19 -11.55 23.11
N LEU A 111 1.28 -10.54 22.24
CA LEU A 111 2.14 -10.54 21.05
C LEU A 111 3.61 -10.19 21.35
N THR A 112 3.91 -9.51 22.46
CA THR A 112 5.27 -9.01 22.73
C THR A 112 6.40 -10.04 22.62
N PRO A 113 6.24 -11.33 22.98
CA PRO A 113 7.30 -12.32 22.82
C PRO A 113 7.65 -12.65 21.35
N ALA A 114 6.73 -12.39 20.42
CA ALA A 114 6.90 -12.61 18.98
C ALA A 114 7.38 -11.35 18.23
N LEU A 115 7.61 -10.24 18.93
CA LEU A 115 8.01 -8.96 18.36
C LEU A 115 9.44 -8.60 18.75
N SER A 116 10.09 -7.83 17.90
CA SER A 116 11.39 -7.24 18.13
C SER A 116 11.32 -6.25 19.30
N PRO A 117 12.40 -6.09 20.07
CA PRO A 117 12.45 -5.11 21.15
C PRO A 117 12.12 -3.68 20.67
N GLY A 118 12.50 -3.35 19.43
CA GLY A 118 12.19 -2.09 18.77
C GLY A 118 10.70 -1.89 18.54
N ALA A 119 10.00 -2.90 18.01
CA ALA A 119 8.55 -2.87 17.81
C ALA A 119 7.80 -2.75 19.15
N VAL A 120 8.20 -3.51 20.17
CA VAL A 120 7.58 -3.44 21.51
C VAL A 120 7.73 -2.04 22.11
N ALA A 121 8.93 -1.47 22.09
CA ALA A 121 9.17 -0.11 22.59
C ALA A 121 8.37 0.94 21.80
N TYR A 122 8.31 0.82 20.46
CA TYR A 122 7.58 1.73 19.60
C TYR A 122 6.08 1.74 19.92
N PHE A 123 5.43 0.57 19.92
CA PHE A 123 3.99 0.48 20.17
C PHE A 123 3.61 0.75 21.64
N THR A 124 4.53 0.54 22.58
CA THR A 124 4.35 0.97 23.97
C THR A 124 4.33 2.49 24.10
N ARG A 125 5.27 3.18 23.44
CA ARG A 125 5.25 4.65 23.36
C ARG A 125 3.95 5.17 22.75
N TYR A 126 3.41 4.47 21.76
CA TYR A 126 2.17 4.83 21.07
C TYR A 126 0.94 4.00 21.50
N HIS A 127 0.90 3.53 22.75
CA HIS A 127 -0.14 2.63 23.27
C HIS A 127 -1.59 3.09 23.01
N LYS A 128 -1.85 4.41 22.94
CA LYS A 128 -3.17 4.95 22.64
C LYS A 128 -3.68 4.50 21.26
N ALA A 129 -2.80 4.35 20.29
CA ALA A 129 -3.15 3.86 18.97
C ALA A 129 -3.51 2.37 18.98
N ILE A 130 -2.75 1.56 19.72
CA ILE A 130 -3.07 0.14 19.94
C ILE A 130 -4.44 -0.01 20.63
N ARG A 131 -4.68 0.74 21.72
CA ARG A 131 -5.96 0.74 22.44
C ARG A 131 -7.15 1.13 21.55
N GLY A 132 -6.92 2.05 20.61
CA GLY A 132 -7.93 2.50 19.65
C GLY A 132 -8.15 1.58 18.45
N GLY A 133 -7.30 0.56 18.25
CA GLY A 133 -7.25 -0.22 17.01
C GLY A 133 -6.27 0.41 16.01
N VAL A 134 -5.21 -0.34 15.67
CA VAL A 134 -4.08 0.18 14.90
C VAL A 134 -4.39 0.35 13.41
N LEU A 135 -5.38 -0.38 12.86
CA LEU A 135 -5.62 -0.48 11.42
C LEU A 135 -5.91 0.86 10.73
N LEU A 136 -6.61 1.77 11.42
CA LEU A 136 -6.99 3.09 10.89
C LEU A 136 -6.34 4.23 11.70
N ALA A 137 -5.20 3.95 12.35
CA ALA A 137 -4.56 4.86 13.28
C ALA A 137 -3.48 5.76 12.66
N GLY A 138 -3.06 5.50 11.43
CA GLY A 138 -2.04 6.27 10.71
C GLY A 138 -2.49 7.69 10.38
N ARG A 139 -1.52 8.54 10.02
CA ARG A 139 -1.78 9.96 9.74
C ARG A 139 -2.74 10.13 8.57
N HIS A 140 -2.59 9.33 7.52
CA HIS A 140 -3.47 9.35 6.35
C HIS A 140 -4.88 8.85 6.68
N GLU A 141 -5.01 7.71 7.36
CA GLU A 141 -6.35 7.18 7.68
C GLU A 141 -7.14 8.13 8.56
N ARG A 142 -6.46 8.82 9.49
CA ARG A 142 -7.10 9.83 10.35
C ARG A 142 -7.70 11.01 9.59
N LEU A 143 -7.16 11.38 8.42
CA LEU A 143 -7.78 12.39 7.56
C LEU A 143 -9.17 11.93 7.11
N TYR A 144 -9.28 10.68 6.65
CA TYR A 144 -10.55 10.13 6.20
C TYR A 144 -11.54 9.96 7.35
N VAL A 145 -11.09 9.38 8.47
CA VAL A 145 -11.93 9.11 9.64
C VAL A 145 -12.45 10.41 10.28
N ARG A 146 -11.61 11.45 10.40
CA ARG A 146 -11.94 12.67 11.15
C ARG A 146 -12.48 13.82 10.31
N LEU A 147 -12.20 13.83 9.01
CA LEU A 147 -12.60 14.94 8.12
C LEU A 147 -13.49 14.47 6.97
N VAL A 148 -13.00 13.57 6.13
CA VAL A 148 -13.70 13.20 4.87
C VAL A 148 -15.02 12.50 5.16
N ALA A 149 -15.03 11.46 5.99
CA ALA A 149 -16.23 10.69 6.27
C ALA A 149 -17.33 11.51 7.01
N PRO A 150 -17.02 12.33 8.04
CA PRO A 150 -18.01 13.24 8.62
C PRO A 150 -18.56 14.25 7.61
N MET A 151 -17.72 14.80 6.74
CA MET A 151 -18.14 15.71 5.66
C MET A 151 -19.08 15.00 4.67
N MET A 152 -18.73 13.80 4.22
CA MET A 152 -19.56 12.98 3.32
C MET A 152 -20.91 12.64 3.96
N ARG A 153 -20.91 12.26 5.24
CA ARG A 153 -22.15 11.99 5.99
C ARG A 153 -23.05 13.22 6.07
N THR A 154 -22.47 14.41 6.22
CA THR A 154 -23.20 15.67 6.38
C THR A 154 -23.77 16.16 5.04
N LEU A 155 -22.98 16.10 3.97
CA LEU A 155 -23.35 16.63 2.66
C LEU A 155 -24.13 15.63 1.79
N TYR A 156 -23.81 14.33 1.89
CA TYR A 156 -24.32 13.28 1.00
C TYR A 156 -24.91 12.08 1.76
N GLY A 157 -25.27 12.22 3.04
CA GLY A 157 -25.64 11.08 3.90
C GLY A 157 -26.72 10.14 3.35
N SER A 158 -27.78 10.66 2.72
CA SER A 158 -28.80 9.81 2.07
C SER A 158 -28.24 9.11 0.82
N ALA A 159 -27.54 9.86 -0.03
CA ALA A 159 -26.94 9.33 -1.24
C ALA A 159 -25.93 8.22 -0.92
N MET A 160 -25.10 8.40 0.11
CA MET A 160 -24.16 7.38 0.58
C MET A 160 -24.92 6.11 0.99
N LYS A 161 -25.93 6.20 1.86
CA LYS A 161 -26.70 5.01 2.27
C LYS A 161 -27.26 4.23 1.07
N GLU A 162 -27.78 4.93 0.07
CA GLU A 162 -28.30 4.31 -1.15
C GLU A 162 -27.19 3.73 -2.03
N LEU A 163 -26.06 4.42 -2.15
CA LEU A 163 -24.88 3.97 -2.90
C LEU A 163 -24.34 2.64 -2.34
N PHE A 164 -24.23 2.53 -1.01
CA PHE A 164 -23.77 1.32 -0.33
C PHE A 164 -24.81 0.19 -0.29
N ALA A 165 -26.09 0.52 -0.43
CA ALA A 165 -27.18 -0.46 -0.50
C ALA A 165 -27.50 -0.90 -1.94
N ALA A 166 -26.88 -0.30 -2.96
CA ALA A 166 -27.16 -0.59 -4.36
C ALA A 166 -26.92 -2.08 -4.68
N ALA A 167 -27.89 -2.70 -5.36
CA ALA A 167 -27.84 -4.11 -5.71
C ALA A 167 -26.93 -4.40 -6.91
N ASP A 168 -26.83 -3.43 -7.82
CA ASP A 168 -26.15 -3.51 -9.11
C ASP A 168 -25.62 -2.12 -9.53
N LEU A 169 -24.78 -2.12 -10.57
CA LEU A 169 -24.14 -0.90 -11.09
C LEU A 169 -25.15 0.09 -11.66
N GLU A 170 -26.28 -0.37 -12.19
CA GLU A 170 -27.28 0.54 -12.76
C GLU A 170 -27.93 1.39 -11.67
N ALA A 171 -28.34 0.76 -10.57
CA ALA A 171 -28.83 1.45 -9.39
C ALA A 171 -27.78 2.42 -8.81
N GLN A 172 -26.52 1.97 -8.69
CA GLN A 172 -25.44 2.80 -8.19
C GLN A 172 -25.18 4.03 -9.09
N ARG A 173 -25.15 3.84 -10.41
CA ARG A 173 -24.98 4.91 -11.40
C ARG A 173 -26.09 5.95 -11.30
N ARG A 174 -27.35 5.54 -11.08
CA ARG A 174 -28.46 6.48 -10.84
C ARG A 174 -28.23 7.31 -9.59
N VAL A 175 -27.87 6.67 -8.47
CA VAL A 175 -27.56 7.39 -7.21
C VAL A 175 -26.42 8.39 -7.42
N TYR A 176 -25.34 7.98 -8.09
CA TYR A 176 -24.21 8.87 -8.37
C TYR A 176 -24.64 10.07 -9.21
N ARG A 177 -25.27 9.85 -10.36
CA ARG A 177 -25.65 10.93 -11.28
C ARG A 177 -26.69 11.89 -10.70
N GLU A 178 -27.68 11.37 -10.00
CA GLU A 178 -28.82 12.17 -9.53
C GLU A 178 -28.55 12.85 -8.18
N LYS A 179 -27.71 12.25 -7.32
CA LYS A 179 -27.57 12.68 -5.92
C LYS A 179 -26.16 13.08 -5.52
N ILE A 180 -25.14 12.73 -6.30
CA ILE A 180 -23.73 13.00 -5.97
C ILE A 180 -23.12 13.97 -6.98
N ASP A 181 -23.17 13.69 -8.29
CA ASP A 181 -22.45 14.41 -9.34
C ASP A 181 -23.03 15.80 -9.70
N GLY A 182 -23.17 16.65 -8.69
CA GLY A 182 -23.57 18.04 -8.83
C GLY A 182 -22.40 19.02 -8.81
N VAL A 183 -22.72 20.31 -8.99
CA VAL A 183 -21.74 21.42 -8.94
C VAL A 183 -20.95 21.42 -7.63
N LEU A 184 -21.59 21.10 -6.50
CA LEU A 184 -20.92 21.02 -5.21
C LEU A 184 -19.86 19.92 -5.18
N TRP A 185 -20.19 18.70 -5.62
CA TRP A 185 -19.27 17.57 -5.67
C TRP A 185 -18.06 17.86 -6.55
N ARG A 186 -18.29 18.24 -7.80
CA ARG A 186 -17.23 18.56 -8.76
C ARG A 186 -16.34 19.69 -8.23
N THR A 187 -16.91 20.67 -7.52
CA THR A 187 -16.14 21.76 -6.88
C THR A 187 -15.31 21.27 -5.70
N LEU A 188 -15.90 20.44 -4.82
CA LEU A 188 -15.21 19.89 -3.65
C LEU A 188 -14.00 19.04 -4.06
N ILE A 189 -14.16 18.17 -5.05
CA ILE A 189 -13.05 17.34 -5.55
C ILE A 189 -11.97 18.22 -6.17
N ARG A 190 -12.32 19.12 -7.11
CA ARG A 190 -11.31 19.98 -7.76
C ARG A 190 -10.53 20.87 -6.80
N ARG A 191 -11.19 21.41 -5.78
CA ARG A 191 -10.54 22.28 -4.78
C ARG A 191 -9.85 21.50 -3.66
N GLY A 192 -10.34 20.29 -3.36
CA GLY A 192 -9.73 19.39 -2.39
C GLY A 192 -8.41 18.81 -2.90
N PHE A 193 -8.35 18.45 -4.18
CA PHE A 193 -7.17 17.82 -4.79
C PHE A 193 -6.34 18.82 -5.61
N THR A 194 -5.51 19.58 -4.89
CA THR A 194 -4.47 20.43 -5.48
C THR A 194 -3.09 19.90 -5.13
N GLU A 195 -2.05 20.26 -5.88
CA GLU A 195 -0.66 19.91 -5.53
C GLU A 195 -0.30 20.31 -4.10
N ARG A 196 -0.76 21.49 -3.67
CA ARG A 196 -0.54 21.98 -2.31
C ARG A 196 -1.24 21.09 -1.27
N THR A 197 -2.50 20.75 -1.50
CA THR A 197 -3.24 19.86 -0.60
C THR A 197 -2.59 18.49 -0.54
N LEU A 198 -2.20 17.93 -1.69
CA LEU A 198 -1.53 16.63 -1.75
C LEU A 198 -0.21 16.64 -0.99
N LYS A 199 0.67 17.64 -1.21
CA LYS A 199 1.90 17.81 -0.42
C LYS A 199 1.62 17.92 1.08
N THR A 200 0.56 18.63 1.46
CA THR A 200 0.17 18.84 2.86
C THR A 200 -0.45 17.59 3.50
N VAL A 201 -1.19 16.79 2.74
CA VAL A 201 -1.85 15.56 3.20
C VAL A 201 -0.85 14.41 3.27
N LEU A 202 -0.06 14.23 2.21
CA LEU A 202 1.04 13.26 2.15
C LEU A 202 2.10 13.58 3.21
N ASN A 203 2.28 14.86 3.57
CA ASN A 203 3.05 15.36 4.72
C ASN A 203 4.36 14.58 4.95
N ASP A 204 5.08 14.38 3.87
CA ASP A 204 6.30 13.62 3.83
C ASP A 204 7.30 14.38 2.95
N ASP A 205 8.41 14.77 3.56
CA ASP A 205 9.48 15.54 2.93
C ASP A 205 10.14 14.78 1.77
N SER A 206 9.88 13.46 1.65
CA SER A 206 10.33 12.62 0.53
C SER A 206 9.45 12.70 -0.71
N TYR A 207 8.21 13.21 -0.63
CA TYR A 207 7.34 13.30 -1.80
C TYR A 207 7.70 14.51 -2.67
N ASN A 208 8.48 14.26 -3.71
CA ASN A 208 8.65 15.19 -4.81
C ASN A 208 7.43 15.07 -5.72
N VAL A 209 6.34 15.79 -5.40
CA VAL A 209 5.15 15.83 -6.25
C VAL A 209 5.52 16.52 -7.57
N VAL A 210 6.00 15.71 -8.52
CA VAL A 210 6.13 16.01 -9.93
C VAL A 210 4.81 15.58 -10.57
N THR A 211 4.07 16.55 -11.09
CA THR A 211 2.77 16.32 -11.72
C THR A 211 2.93 16.26 -13.23
N ASP A 212 2.77 15.06 -13.79
CA ASP A 212 2.68 14.87 -15.24
C ASP A 212 1.22 15.01 -15.74
N VAL A 213 0.29 15.44 -14.86
CA VAL A 213 -1.13 15.68 -15.17
C VAL A 213 -1.44 17.17 -15.22
N ARG A 214 -2.33 17.58 -16.13
CA ARG A 214 -2.73 18.99 -16.29
C ARG A 214 -3.47 19.56 -15.08
N SER A 215 -4.24 18.72 -14.38
CA SER A 215 -5.05 19.11 -13.22
C SER A 215 -5.26 17.89 -12.32
N CYS A 216 -4.71 17.93 -11.10
CA CYS A 216 -4.90 16.86 -10.11
C CYS A 216 -6.39 16.68 -9.77
N GLY A 217 -7.12 17.78 -9.67
CA GLY A 217 -8.54 17.78 -9.33
C GLY A 217 -9.42 17.15 -10.41
N ASP A 218 -9.15 17.45 -11.68
CA ASP A 218 -9.89 16.83 -12.78
C ASP A 218 -9.52 15.35 -12.94
N TYR A 219 -8.25 15.00 -12.77
CA TYR A 219 -7.81 13.60 -12.77
C TYR A 219 -8.53 12.79 -11.67
N VAL A 220 -8.50 13.26 -10.41
CA VAL A 220 -9.18 12.55 -9.32
C VAL A 220 -10.69 12.49 -9.53
N LEU A 221 -11.30 13.56 -10.06
CA LEU A 221 -12.74 13.56 -10.38
C LEU A 221 -13.10 12.50 -11.42
N GLU A 222 -12.33 12.41 -12.51
CA GLU A 222 -12.51 11.40 -13.56
C GLU A 222 -12.36 9.98 -13.00
N ARG A 223 -11.34 9.75 -12.17
CA ARG A 223 -11.08 8.44 -11.56
C ARG A 223 -12.14 8.03 -10.53
N LEU A 224 -12.63 8.98 -9.75
CA LEU A 224 -13.76 8.76 -8.83
C LEU A 224 -15.05 8.48 -9.61
N GLU A 225 -15.32 9.23 -10.68
CA GLU A 225 -16.47 9.00 -11.55
C GLU A 225 -16.45 7.59 -12.15
N HIS A 226 -15.33 7.17 -12.74
CA HIS A 226 -15.13 5.80 -13.22
C HIS A 226 -15.40 4.78 -12.12
N THR A 227 -14.77 4.94 -10.94
CA THR A 227 -14.91 3.96 -9.85
C THR A 227 -16.33 3.87 -9.32
N LEU A 228 -17.02 4.99 -9.15
CA LEU A 228 -18.40 5.04 -8.67
C LEU A 228 -19.43 4.59 -9.72
N THR A 229 -19.02 4.41 -10.98
CA THR A 229 -19.89 3.97 -12.07
C THR A 229 -19.56 2.57 -12.60
N GLU A 230 -18.35 2.08 -12.41
CA GLU A 230 -17.89 0.77 -12.92
C GLU A 230 -17.62 -0.25 -11.81
N HIS A 231 -17.41 0.18 -10.55
CA HIS A 231 -17.24 -0.73 -9.42
C HIS A 231 -18.34 -0.56 -8.39
N LEU A 232 -18.91 -1.66 -7.93
CA LEU A 232 -19.83 -1.64 -6.80
C LEU A 232 -19.09 -1.21 -5.54
N VAL A 233 -19.48 -0.06 -4.97
CA VAL A 233 -18.82 0.53 -3.81
C VAL A 233 -18.89 -0.41 -2.62
N ARG A 234 -20.00 -1.15 -2.47
CA ARG A 234 -20.17 -2.16 -1.43
C ARG A 234 -19.13 -3.28 -1.46
N ASP A 235 -18.48 -3.51 -2.60
CA ASP A 235 -17.46 -4.54 -2.79
C ASP A 235 -16.04 -3.95 -2.77
N ASN A 236 -15.90 -2.62 -2.84
CA ASN A 236 -14.64 -1.89 -2.85
C ASN A 236 -14.25 -1.43 -1.44
N ASP A 237 -13.27 -2.12 -0.84
CA ASP A 237 -12.82 -1.87 0.53
C ASP A 237 -12.19 -0.48 0.73
N TRP A 238 -11.43 0.01 -0.24
CA TRP A 238 -10.78 1.31 -0.18
C TRP A 238 -11.76 2.47 -0.24
N VAL A 239 -12.63 2.51 -1.25
CA VAL A 239 -13.63 3.58 -1.41
C VAL A 239 -14.63 3.54 -0.27
N SER A 240 -15.02 2.34 0.17
CA SER A 240 -15.87 2.16 1.35
C SER A 240 -15.27 2.81 2.59
N PHE A 241 -14.01 2.48 2.90
CA PHE A 241 -13.29 3.07 4.01
C PHE A 241 -13.14 4.58 3.87
N MET A 242 -12.71 5.07 2.70
CA MET A 242 -12.49 6.48 2.43
C MET A 242 -13.75 7.34 2.70
N LEU A 243 -14.91 6.87 2.25
CA LEU A 243 -16.18 7.59 2.35
C LEU A 243 -16.87 7.41 3.71
N HIS A 244 -16.77 6.24 4.35
CA HIS A 244 -17.42 5.97 5.64
C HIS A 244 -16.54 6.17 6.87
N GLY A 245 -15.22 6.19 6.71
CA GLY A 245 -14.24 6.23 7.80
C GLY A 245 -14.13 4.91 8.57
N ARG A 246 -14.66 3.82 8.01
CA ARG A 246 -14.58 2.44 8.53
C ARG A 246 -14.86 1.44 7.43
N TYR A 247 -14.42 0.20 7.61
CA TYR A 247 -14.86 -0.91 6.77
C TYR A 247 -16.32 -1.27 7.11
N PRO A 248 -17.20 -1.44 6.11
CA PRO A 248 -18.63 -1.61 6.34
C PRO A 248 -18.99 -3.05 6.75
N ASP A 249 -18.23 -4.04 6.28
CA ASP A 249 -18.50 -5.47 6.48
C ASP A 249 -17.18 -6.26 6.48
N ARG A 250 -17.16 -7.43 7.12
CA ARG A 250 -15.98 -8.30 7.19
C ARG A 250 -15.58 -8.92 5.84
N ASN A 251 -16.49 -8.96 4.88
CA ASN A 251 -16.19 -9.38 3.50
C ASN A 251 -15.64 -8.24 2.63
N VAL A 252 -15.61 -7.02 3.17
CA VAL A 252 -15.19 -5.79 2.48
C VAL A 252 -14.00 -5.20 3.24
N LEU A 253 -12.98 -6.05 3.40
CA LEU A 253 -11.71 -5.72 4.05
C LEU A 253 -10.58 -5.75 3.01
N PRO A 254 -9.43 -5.11 3.30
CA PRO A 254 -8.22 -5.27 2.51
C PRO A 254 -7.91 -6.75 2.34
N HIS A 255 -7.44 -7.15 1.15
CA HIS A 255 -7.29 -8.55 0.76
C HIS A 255 -6.63 -9.45 1.83
N TYR A 256 -5.54 -8.99 2.45
CA TYR A 256 -4.81 -9.76 3.48
C TYR A 256 -5.63 -10.05 4.76
N LEU A 257 -6.73 -9.32 5.00
CA LEU A 257 -7.64 -9.50 6.14
C LEU A 257 -8.92 -10.24 5.80
N LEU A 258 -9.13 -10.65 4.55
CA LEU A 258 -10.20 -11.60 4.23
C LEU A 258 -9.91 -12.93 4.93
N ARG A 259 -10.96 -13.65 5.34
CA ARG A 259 -10.84 -14.86 6.16
C ARG A 259 -9.89 -15.88 5.51
N ASP A 260 -10.10 -16.18 4.24
CA ASP A 260 -9.32 -17.17 3.50
C ASP A 260 -7.87 -16.72 3.33
N SER A 261 -7.64 -15.42 3.11
CA SER A 261 -6.29 -14.84 3.05
C SER A 261 -5.56 -14.95 4.39
N VAL A 262 -6.24 -14.66 5.52
CA VAL A 262 -5.65 -14.80 6.85
C VAL A 262 -5.27 -16.25 7.13
N GLU A 263 -6.12 -17.20 6.73
CA GLU A 263 -5.82 -18.62 6.86
C GLU A 263 -4.61 -19.02 6.01
N ALA A 264 -4.58 -18.62 4.73
CA ALA A 264 -3.47 -18.89 3.83
C ALA A 264 -2.13 -18.28 4.33
N ILE A 265 -2.15 -17.03 4.79
CA ILE A 265 -0.96 -16.37 5.36
C ILE A 265 -0.49 -17.07 6.63
N ARG A 266 -1.41 -17.56 7.47
CA ARG A 266 -1.07 -18.30 8.69
C ARG A 266 -0.43 -19.65 8.39
N SER A 267 -0.90 -20.35 7.35
CA SER A 267 -0.36 -21.64 6.93
C SER A 267 0.89 -21.56 6.04
N ALA A 268 1.19 -20.39 5.48
CA ALA A 268 2.32 -20.21 4.59
C ALA A 268 3.66 -20.47 5.30
N GLU A 269 4.54 -21.21 4.62
CA GLU A 269 5.93 -21.44 5.02
C GLU A 269 6.86 -20.31 4.57
N THR A 270 6.32 -19.32 3.85
CA THR A 270 7.03 -18.13 3.38
C THR A 270 7.85 -17.46 4.49
N LYS A 271 9.15 -17.28 4.21
CA LYS A 271 10.01 -16.43 5.02
C LYS A 271 9.69 -14.96 4.74
N VAL A 272 8.95 -14.32 5.65
CA VAL A 272 8.69 -12.87 5.60
C VAL A 272 9.79 -12.14 6.38
N GLU A 273 10.52 -11.25 5.70
CA GLU A 273 11.66 -10.51 6.26
C GLU A 273 11.43 -9.00 6.15
N PRO A 274 10.96 -8.34 7.24
CA PRO A 274 10.90 -6.89 7.32
C PRO A 274 12.31 -6.30 7.42
N VAL A 275 12.68 -5.42 6.50
CA VAL A 275 14.01 -4.79 6.44
C VAL A 275 13.88 -3.28 6.54
N ARG A 276 14.42 -2.71 7.61
CA ARG A 276 14.58 -1.26 7.74
C ARG A 276 15.81 -0.80 6.95
N ALA A 277 15.61 -0.36 5.72
CA ALA A 277 16.67 0.17 4.86
C ALA A 277 16.13 1.14 3.81
N ASP A 278 17.01 1.97 3.27
CA ASP A 278 16.73 2.65 2.00
C ASP A 278 16.64 1.61 0.86
N LEU A 279 15.64 1.71 0.00
CA LEU A 279 15.38 0.74 -1.07
C LEU A 279 16.57 0.64 -2.04
N MET A 280 17.16 1.77 -2.42
CA MET A 280 18.32 1.79 -3.33
C MET A 280 19.54 1.15 -2.70
N ALA A 281 19.81 1.45 -1.42
CA ALA A 281 20.89 0.81 -0.68
C ALA A 281 20.67 -0.71 -0.57
N HIS A 282 19.44 -1.16 -0.33
CA HIS A 282 19.11 -2.58 -0.26
C HIS A 282 19.31 -3.27 -1.62
N LEU A 283 18.78 -2.70 -2.71
CA LEU A 283 18.95 -3.23 -4.07
C LEU A 283 20.44 -3.41 -4.44
N ARG A 284 21.28 -2.42 -4.12
CA ARG A 284 22.74 -2.49 -4.37
C ARG A 284 23.45 -3.59 -3.59
N ALA A 285 22.93 -3.95 -2.42
CA ALA A 285 23.51 -5.01 -1.59
C ALA A 285 23.09 -6.42 -2.03
N LEU A 286 22.03 -6.54 -2.84
CA LEU A 286 21.54 -7.83 -3.32
C LEU A 286 22.43 -8.40 -4.44
N PRO A 287 22.63 -9.74 -4.48
CA PRO A 287 23.32 -10.39 -5.58
C PRO A 287 22.57 -10.26 -6.91
N ASP A 288 23.30 -10.35 -8.02
CA ASP A 288 22.73 -10.42 -9.36
C ASP A 288 21.79 -11.63 -9.50
N GLY A 289 20.66 -11.47 -10.19
CA GLY A 289 19.71 -12.57 -10.43
C GLY A 289 19.20 -13.26 -9.16
N SER A 290 18.87 -12.48 -8.12
CA SER A 290 18.44 -12.97 -6.82
C SER A 290 16.94 -12.84 -6.52
N ILE A 291 16.19 -12.08 -7.33
CA ILE A 291 14.76 -11.76 -7.08
C ILE A 291 13.90 -12.15 -8.28
N ASP A 292 12.74 -12.77 -8.00
CA ASP A 292 11.76 -13.18 -9.01
C ASP A 292 10.64 -12.15 -9.20
N LYS A 293 10.24 -11.46 -8.12
CA LYS A 293 9.06 -10.57 -8.14
C LYS A 293 9.35 -9.25 -7.44
N PHE A 294 8.99 -8.13 -8.06
CA PHE A 294 9.20 -6.78 -7.51
C PHE A 294 7.88 -6.05 -7.35
N SER A 295 7.47 -5.83 -6.11
CA SER A 295 6.27 -5.09 -5.73
C SER A 295 6.65 -3.70 -5.21
N LEU A 296 6.82 -2.72 -6.10
CA LEU A 296 7.49 -1.46 -5.76
C LEU A 296 6.57 -0.29 -5.41
N SER A 297 5.24 -0.43 -5.35
CA SER A 297 4.34 0.70 -4.98
C SER A 297 4.47 1.90 -5.92
N ASP A 298 3.99 3.06 -5.45
CA ASP A 298 4.27 4.37 -6.01
C ASP A 298 5.60 4.97 -5.52
N VAL A 299 6.71 4.23 -5.70
CA VAL A 299 8.06 4.77 -5.45
C VAL A 299 8.37 6.00 -6.31
N THR A 300 7.70 6.14 -7.45
CA THR A 300 7.90 7.22 -8.41
C THR A 300 7.47 8.59 -7.92
N SER A 301 6.59 8.65 -6.91
CA SER A 301 6.24 9.90 -6.22
C SER A 301 7.31 10.34 -5.20
N CYS A 302 8.24 9.45 -4.82
CA CYS A 302 9.28 9.71 -3.83
C CYS A 302 10.65 10.00 -4.43
N ILE A 303 10.86 9.71 -5.71
CA ILE A 303 12.17 9.84 -6.37
C ILE A 303 12.07 10.58 -7.71
N ASP A 304 13.13 11.31 -8.06
CA ASP A 304 13.23 11.97 -9.36
C ASP A 304 13.56 10.99 -10.51
N ARG A 305 13.58 11.50 -11.75
CA ARG A 305 13.85 10.66 -12.94
C ARG A 305 15.26 10.06 -12.94
N ALA A 306 16.26 10.73 -12.40
CA ALA A 306 17.64 10.24 -12.36
C ALA A 306 17.82 9.14 -11.32
N GLN A 307 17.21 9.32 -10.14
CA GLN A 307 17.12 8.30 -9.10
C GLN A 307 16.32 7.09 -9.59
N PHE A 308 15.19 7.30 -10.26
CA PHE A 308 14.40 6.22 -10.87
C PHE A 308 15.19 5.44 -11.92
N ALA A 309 15.92 6.12 -12.81
CA ALA A 309 16.78 5.44 -13.78
C ALA A 309 17.85 4.57 -13.10
N THR A 310 18.47 5.10 -12.04
CA THR A 310 19.44 4.34 -11.23
C THR A 310 18.78 3.13 -10.55
N MET A 311 17.57 3.29 -10.02
CA MET A 311 16.79 2.21 -9.42
C MET A 311 16.50 1.11 -10.42
N MET A 312 16.06 1.45 -11.64
CA MET A 312 15.76 0.47 -12.66
C MET A 312 16.99 -0.31 -13.11
N THR A 313 18.19 0.31 -13.14
CA THR A 313 19.45 -0.41 -13.38
C THR A 313 19.68 -1.49 -12.33
N GLU A 314 19.49 -1.17 -11.05
CA GLU A 314 19.68 -2.14 -9.96
C GLU A 314 18.58 -3.20 -9.94
N VAL A 315 17.32 -2.84 -10.19
CA VAL A 315 16.20 -3.78 -10.30
C VAL A 315 16.46 -4.80 -11.41
N VAL A 316 16.88 -4.35 -12.59
CA VAL A 316 17.20 -5.26 -13.72
C VAL A 316 18.41 -6.13 -13.39
N ARG A 317 19.45 -5.61 -12.71
CA ARG A 317 20.62 -6.37 -12.30
C ARG A 317 20.27 -7.53 -11.35
N VAL A 318 19.43 -7.27 -10.35
CA VAL A 318 19.08 -8.26 -9.33
C VAL A 318 17.91 -9.17 -9.74
N ALA A 319 17.22 -8.84 -10.83
CA ALA A 319 16.13 -9.64 -11.37
C ALA A 319 16.62 -10.93 -12.02
N ARG A 320 15.94 -12.05 -11.73
CA ARG A 320 16.12 -13.30 -12.48
C ARG A 320 15.51 -13.20 -13.88
N PRO A 321 15.99 -13.99 -14.86
CA PRO A 321 15.28 -14.19 -16.12
C PRO A 321 13.84 -14.61 -15.87
N GLY A 322 12.87 -13.92 -16.49
CA GLY A 322 11.45 -14.14 -16.28
C GLY A 322 10.85 -13.41 -15.06
N ALA A 323 11.66 -12.65 -14.30
CA ALA A 323 11.16 -11.89 -13.17
C ALA A 323 10.06 -10.90 -13.57
N ARG A 324 9.08 -10.69 -12.69
CA ARG A 324 7.97 -9.75 -12.88
C ARG A 324 8.18 -8.52 -12.02
N ILE A 325 8.06 -7.35 -12.62
CA ILE A 325 8.17 -6.05 -11.94
C ILE A 325 6.81 -5.37 -12.03
N CYS A 326 6.30 -4.89 -10.90
CA CYS A 326 5.09 -4.10 -10.81
C CYS A 326 5.35 -2.86 -9.95
N TYR A 327 5.12 -1.70 -10.53
CA TYR A 327 5.06 -0.44 -9.79
C TYR A 327 3.88 0.40 -10.27
N ARG A 328 3.50 1.35 -9.42
CA ARG A 328 2.35 2.23 -9.62
C ARG A 328 2.86 3.64 -9.87
N ASN A 329 2.11 4.39 -10.65
CA ASN A 329 2.31 5.80 -10.92
C ASN A 329 1.03 6.53 -10.50
N PHE A 330 1.10 7.45 -9.53
CA PHE A 330 -0.06 8.30 -9.20
C PHE A 330 -0.10 9.54 -10.11
N LEU A 331 0.75 10.52 -9.83
CA LEU A 331 0.81 11.79 -10.59
C LEU A 331 2.09 11.93 -11.41
N SER A 332 3.16 11.28 -10.94
CA SER A 332 4.41 11.13 -11.66
C SER A 332 4.31 9.92 -12.57
N ARG A 333 4.68 10.05 -13.85
CA ARG A 333 4.60 8.97 -14.84
C ARG A 333 6.01 8.59 -15.28
N HIS A 334 6.78 8.05 -14.34
CA HIS A 334 8.11 7.54 -14.68
C HIS A 334 8.00 6.21 -15.41
N ARG A 335 8.78 6.08 -16.48
CA ARG A 335 8.96 4.85 -17.25
C ARG A 335 10.44 4.55 -17.36
N PRO A 336 10.84 3.26 -17.44
CA PRO A 336 12.23 2.90 -17.66
C PRO A 336 12.75 3.54 -18.94
N ASP A 337 14.02 3.90 -18.96
CA ASP A 337 14.67 4.44 -20.15
C ASP A 337 14.55 3.46 -21.34
N PRO A 338 14.35 3.93 -22.58
CA PRO A 338 14.25 3.06 -23.76
C PRO A 338 15.43 2.11 -23.96
N SER A 339 16.61 2.39 -23.38
CA SER A 339 17.75 1.47 -23.34
C SER A 339 17.42 0.11 -22.69
N PHE A 340 16.41 0.05 -21.82
CA PHE A 340 15.94 -1.21 -21.24
C PHE A 340 15.03 -2.02 -22.16
N ALA A 341 14.64 -1.52 -23.34
CA ALA A 341 13.72 -2.23 -24.24
C ALA A 341 14.22 -3.62 -24.70
N ALA A 342 15.55 -3.83 -24.68
CA ALA A 342 16.15 -5.12 -24.99
C ALA A 342 15.99 -6.18 -23.87
N VAL A 343 15.68 -5.75 -22.64
CA VAL A 343 15.62 -6.62 -21.45
C VAL A 343 14.29 -6.54 -20.71
N LEU A 344 13.50 -5.49 -20.89
CA LEU A 344 12.19 -5.33 -20.28
C LEU A 344 11.09 -5.38 -21.33
N ARG A 345 10.16 -6.31 -21.16
CA ARG A 345 8.92 -6.36 -21.94
C ARG A 345 7.76 -5.87 -21.08
N ARG A 346 7.15 -4.76 -21.49
CA ARG A 346 5.94 -4.21 -20.85
C ARG A 346 4.71 -5.06 -21.18
N ASP A 347 3.84 -5.24 -20.20
CA ASP A 347 2.54 -5.89 -20.37
C ASP A 347 1.45 -4.82 -20.56
N ASP A 348 1.38 -4.24 -21.77
CA ASP A 348 0.49 -3.10 -22.06
C ASP A 348 -0.98 -3.42 -21.79
N ALA A 349 -1.41 -4.64 -22.15
CA ALA A 349 -2.78 -5.10 -21.97
C ALA A 349 -3.15 -5.18 -20.49
N LEU A 350 -2.28 -5.76 -19.65
CA LEU A 350 -2.53 -5.84 -18.22
C LEU A 350 -2.45 -4.46 -17.54
N CYS A 351 -1.53 -3.59 -17.97
CA CYS A 351 -1.45 -2.23 -17.45
C CYS A 351 -2.75 -1.45 -17.71
N GLU A 352 -3.30 -1.55 -18.92
CA GLU A 352 -4.58 -0.91 -19.27
C GLU A 352 -5.73 -1.53 -18.50
N GLN A 353 -5.76 -2.86 -18.38
CA GLN A 353 -6.82 -3.54 -17.65
C GLN A 353 -6.82 -3.13 -16.17
N LEU A 354 -5.67 -3.14 -15.49
CA LEU A 354 -5.57 -2.75 -14.09
C LEU A 354 -5.81 -1.26 -13.86
N TYR A 355 -5.56 -0.41 -14.85
CA TYR A 355 -5.97 1.00 -14.77
C TYR A 355 -7.48 1.14 -14.58
N HIS A 356 -8.29 0.25 -15.16
CA HIS A 356 -9.75 0.27 -15.01
C HIS A 356 -10.24 -0.55 -13.82
N ASP A 357 -9.65 -1.71 -13.57
CA ASP A 357 -10.12 -2.68 -12.55
C ASP A 357 -9.69 -2.34 -11.11
N ASP A 358 -8.62 -1.55 -10.91
CA ASP A 358 -8.03 -1.31 -9.59
C ASP A 358 -8.96 -0.53 -8.64
N TYR A 359 -9.17 -1.07 -7.43
CA TYR A 359 -10.06 -0.46 -6.44
C TYR A 359 -9.49 0.81 -5.79
N ALA A 360 -8.17 1.01 -5.78
CA ALA A 360 -7.55 2.22 -5.24
C ALA A 360 -7.67 3.43 -6.17
N PHE A 361 -8.14 3.21 -7.40
CA PHE A 361 -8.61 4.15 -8.42
C PHE A 361 -7.63 5.24 -8.87
N VAL A 362 -6.60 5.60 -8.13
CA VAL A 362 -5.74 6.74 -8.50
C VAL A 362 -4.52 6.35 -9.31
N TYR A 363 -4.19 5.06 -9.37
CA TYR A 363 -2.91 4.59 -9.90
C TYR A 363 -2.99 4.14 -11.36
N GLN A 364 -1.93 4.43 -12.10
CA GLN A 364 -1.56 3.76 -13.33
C GLN A 364 -0.52 2.68 -13.03
N PHE A 365 -0.54 1.60 -13.80
CA PHE A 365 0.37 0.47 -13.60
C PHE A 365 1.46 0.44 -14.67
N GLU A 366 2.64 0.01 -14.23
CA GLU A 366 3.77 -0.28 -15.07
C GLU A 366 4.27 -1.68 -14.71
N ILE A 367 4.00 -2.62 -15.61
CA ILE A 367 4.24 -4.05 -15.40
C ILE A 367 5.20 -4.55 -16.47
N PHE A 368 6.29 -5.16 -16.02
CA PHE A 368 7.34 -5.66 -16.90
C PHE A 368 7.70 -7.10 -16.60
N THR A 369 8.11 -7.83 -17.63
CA THR A 369 8.81 -9.11 -17.51
C THR A 369 10.25 -8.93 -17.96
N VAL A 370 11.20 -9.43 -17.17
CA VAL A 370 12.64 -9.37 -17.49
C VAL A 370 12.99 -10.51 -18.45
N GLY A 371 13.55 -10.19 -19.60
CA GLY A 371 14.01 -11.15 -20.60
C GLY A 371 15.25 -11.92 -20.14
N ALA A 372 15.54 -13.05 -20.80
CA ALA A 372 16.78 -13.77 -20.56
C ALA A 372 17.98 -12.98 -21.12
N PRO A 373 19.10 -12.87 -20.39
CA PRO A 373 20.30 -12.23 -20.91
C PRO A 373 20.75 -12.96 -22.19
N GLY A 374 20.81 -12.23 -23.31
CA GLY A 374 21.24 -12.74 -24.61
C GLY A 374 20.12 -12.97 -25.64
N ALA A 375 18.84 -12.75 -25.31
CA ALA A 375 17.75 -12.74 -26.29
C ALA A 375 17.64 -11.38 -27.01
N VAL A 376 18.73 -10.93 -27.64
CA VAL A 376 18.66 -9.87 -28.65
C VAL A 376 18.46 -10.58 -29.98
N ALA A 377 17.31 -10.34 -30.62
CA ALA A 377 17.06 -10.77 -32.00
C ALA A 377 17.92 -9.96 -32.97
#